data_AF-A0A850W9Z8-F1
#
_entry.id   AF-A0A850W9Z8-F1
#
_cell.length_a   1.000
_cell.length_b   1.000
_cell.length_c   1.000
_cell.angle_alpha   90.00
_cell.angle_beta   90.00
_cell.angle_gamma   90.00
#
_symmetry.space_group_name_H-M   'P 1'
#
loop_
_entity.id
_entity.type
_entity.pdbx_description
1 polymer ?
#
loop_
_entity_poly.entity_id
_entity_poly.type
_entity_poly.pdbx_seq_one_letter_code
_entity_poly.pdbx_strand_id
1 'polypeptide(L)'
;SKCGRLCKCESIMVAFKGVWTQPFWKAVSAEFLAMLIFVLLSLGSTINWGGAEKPLPVDMVLISLCFGLSIATMVQCFGHISGGHINPAVTVAMVCTRKISLAKSVFYILAQCLGAIVGAGILYLVTPPSVVGGLGVTAVHGDLSAGHGLLVELIITFQLVFTIFASCDSKRSDVTGSVALAIGFSVAIGHLFAINYTGASMNPARSFGPAVIMGRWENQWVYWVGPIIGAVLAGALYEYVYCPDVELKHRFKDVFSKATQPSKGKYIEVDDNRSHVETDDLILKPGIVHVIDIDRGEDKKGKDPSSEVLSSV
;
A
#
# COMPACT_ATOMS: atom_id res chain seq x y z
N SER A 1 18.82 -0.55 35.66
CA SER A 1 18.69 -0.03 34.28
C SER A 1 19.41 -0.84 33.18
N LYS A 2 20.21 -1.90 33.46
CA LYS A 2 20.99 -2.59 32.41
C LYS A 2 20.18 -3.48 31.44
N CYS A 3 19.09 -4.12 31.90
CA CYS A 3 18.27 -5.04 31.09
C CYS A 3 17.70 -4.39 29.81
N GLY A 4 17.23 -3.14 29.89
CA GLY A 4 16.66 -2.41 28.76
C GLY A 4 17.65 -2.04 27.64
N ARG A 5 18.98 -2.11 27.86
CA ARG A 5 19.97 -1.91 26.78
C ARG A 5 20.24 -3.19 25.99
N LEU A 6 20.37 -4.35 26.65
CA LEU A 6 20.62 -5.61 25.93
C LEU A 6 19.44 -5.98 25.03
N CYS A 7 18.21 -5.98 25.55
CA CYS A 7 17.02 -6.35 24.77
C CYS A 7 16.80 -5.42 23.55
N LYS A 8 17.21 -4.14 23.66
CA LYS A 8 17.17 -3.18 22.55
C LYS A 8 18.27 -3.45 21.51
N CYS A 9 19.49 -3.79 21.93
CA CYS A 9 20.56 -4.23 21.02
C CYS A 9 20.23 -5.54 20.30
N GLU A 10 19.67 -6.54 20.99
CA GLU A 10 19.24 -7.81 20.38
C GLU A 10 18.14 -7.58 19.34
N SER A 11 17.13 -6.77 19.65
CA SER A 11 16.07 -6.40 18.71
C SER A 11 16.61 -5.69 17.46
N ILE A 12 17.60 -4.80 17.62
CA ILE A 12 18.30 -4.15 16.50
C ILE A 12 19.11 -5.18 15.69
N MET A 13 19.85 -6.08 16.35
CA MET A 13 20.61 -7.14 15.67
C MET A 13 19.71 -8.09 14.87
N VAL A 14 18.50 -8.39 15.35
CA VAL A 14 17.50 -9.19 14.62
C VAL A 14 16.97 -8.43 13.39
N ALA A 15 16.72 -7.13 13.48
CA ALA A 15 16.23 -6.32 12.35
C ALA A 15 17.22 -6.25 11.16
N PHE A 16 18.53 -6.33 11.43
CA PHE A 16 19.59 -6.34 10.40
C PHE A 16 19.99 -7.76 9.94
N LYS A 17 19.40 -8.82 10.52
CA LYS A 17 19.73 -10.23 10.28
C LYS A 17 19.22 -10.71 8.91
N GLY A 18 19.90 -10.27 7.86
CA GLY A 18 19.55 -10.56 6.46
C GLY A 18 20.11 -9.55 5.45
N VAL A 19 20.52 -8.36 5.90
CA VAL A 19 21.09 -7.29 5.06
C VAL A 19 22.34 -7.76 4.32
N TRP A 20 23.15 -8.63 4.93
CA TRP A 20 24.39 -9.14 4.34
C TRP A 20 24.21 -10.32 3.36
N THR A 21 22.98 -10.67 2.99
CA THR A 21 22.71 -11.81 2.10
C THR A 21 22.74 -11.42 0.62
N GLN A 22 23.19 -12.31 -0.25
CA GLN A 22 23.22 -12.06 -1.70
C GLN A 22 21.83 -11.74 -2.29
N PRO A 23 20.71 -12.42 -1.90
CA PRO A 23 19.38 -12.06 -2.39
C PRO A 23 18.93 -10.66 -1.97
N PHE A 24 19.32 -10.21 -0.77
CA PHE A 24 19.01 -8.85 -0.31
C PHE A 24 19.64 -7.80 -1.22
N TRP A 25 20.94 -7.88 -1.49
CA TRP A 25 21.62 -6.91 -2.35
C TRP A 25 21.18 -6.98 -3.81
N LYS A 26 20.89 -8.19 -4.34
CA LYS A 26 20.25 -8.35 -5.66
C LYS A 26 18.93 -7.57 -5.74
N ALA A 27 18.09 -7.70 -4.73
CA ALA A 27 16.81 -7.01 -4.65
C ALA A 27 16.96 -5.47 -4.54
N VAL A 28 17.93 -4.98 -3.75
CA VAL A 28 18.23 -3.54 -3.65
C VAL A 28 18.78 -2.99 -4.97
N SER A 29 19.66 -3.73 -5.67
CA SER A 29 20.16 -3.32 -7.00
C SER A 29 19.07 -3.34 -8.08
N ALA A 30 18.10 -4.26 -7.97
CA ALA A 30 16.96 -4.33 -8.87
C ALA A 30 16.04 -3.11 -8.71
N GLU A 31 15.74 -2.68 -7.47
CA GLU A 31 14.98 -1.45 -7.22
C GLU A 31 15.70 -0.20 -7.75
N PHE A 32 17.03 -0.10 -7.57
CA PHE A 32 17.82 0.99 -8.15
C PHE A 32 17.71 1.02 -9.69
N LEU A 33 17.97 -0.11 -10.35
CA LEU A 33 18.01 -0.19 -11.80
C LEU A 33 16.62 0.00 -12.43
N ALA A 34 15.59 -0.60 -11.84
CA ALA A 34 14.20 -0.44 -12.27
C ALA A 34 13.75 1.02 -12.15
N MET A 35 14.10 1.70 -11.05
CA MET A 35 13.76 3.11 -10.86
C MET A 35 14.55 4.04 -11.80
N LEU A 36 15.82 3.75 -12.07
CA LEU A 36 16.62 4.46 -13.07
C LEU A 36 15.98 4.39 -14.46
N ILE A 37 15.67 3.19 -14.93
CA ILE A 37 15.08 2.98 -16.27
C ILE A 37 13.69 3.61 -16.34
N PHE A 38 12.84 3.39 -15.33
CA PHE A 38 11.52 4.01 -15.26
C PHE A 38 11.59 5.53 -15.35
N VAL A 39 12.44 6.18 -14.56
CA VAL A 39 12.56 7.66 -14.56
C VAL A 39 13.15 8.16 -15.88
N LEU A 40 14.21 7.53 -16.39
CA LEU A 40 14.84 7.91 -17.67
C LEU A 40 13.84 7.90 -18.83
N LEU A 41 13.11 6.79 -19.02
CA LEU A 41 12.17 6.63 -20.12
C LEU A 41 10.94 7.52 -19.95
N SER A 42 10.35 7.51 -18.75
CA SER A 42 9.08 8.19 -18.51
C SER A 42 9.23 9.71 -18.51
N LEU A 43 10.28 10.27 -17.88
CA LEU A 43 10.57 11.70 -17.99
C LEU A 43 10.93 12.09 -19.44
N GLY A 44 11.57 11.20 -20.21
CA GLY A 44 11.85 11.42 -21.63
C GLY A 44 10.59 11.71 -22.46
N SER A 45 9.47 11.06 -22.13
CA SER A 45 8.16 11.32 -22.76
C SER A 45 7.57 12.71 -22.46
N THR A 46 8.07 13.40 -21.43
CA THR A 46 7.62 14.75 -21.04
C THR A 46 8.42 15.88 -21.71
N ILE A 47 9.49 15.56 -22.44
CA ILE A 47 10.34 16.54 -23.11
C ILE A 47 9.62 17.11 -24.33
N ASN A 48 9.47 18.44 -24.37
CA ASN A 48 8.81 19.13 -25.48
C ASN A 48 9.81 19.44 -26.60
N TRP A 49 9.82 18.58 -27.62
CA TRP A 49 10.71 18.71 -28.78
C TRP A 49 10.38 19.90 -29.72
N GLY A 50 9.31 20.66 -29.45
CA GLY A 50 9.09 21.98 -30.09
C GLY A 50 9.99 23.10 -29.53
N GLY A 51 10.67 22.85 -28.40
CA GLY A 51 11.51 23.84 -27.74
C GLY A 51 10.72 24.97 -27.08
N ALA A 52 11.44 25.95 -26.54
CA ALA A 52 10.84 27.06 -25.79
C ALA A 52 10.08 28.09 -26.66
N GLU A 53 10.48 28.28 -27.92
CA GLU A 53 9.89 29.29 -28.80
C GLU A 53 8.56 28.86 -29.42
N LYS A 54 8.40 27.56 -29.69
CA LYS A 54 7.18 26.99 -30.28
C LYS A 54 6.86 25.62 -29.68
N PRO A 55 6.48 25.57 -28.38
CA PRO A 55 6.17 24.32 -27.70
C PRO A 55 5.03 23.58 -28.41
N LEU A 56 5.21 22.27 -28.60
CA LEU A 56 4.15 21.39 -29.09
C LEU A 56 3.05 21.24 -28.03
N PRO A 57 1.79 20.96 -28.42
CA PRO A 57 0.75 20.59 -27.46
C PRO A 57 1.17 19.37 -26.62
N VAL A 58 0.82 19.38 -25.33
CA VAL A 58 1.12 18.27 -24.41
C VAL A 58 0.23 17.08 -24.74
N ASP A 59 0.83 15.98 -25.20
CA ASP A 59 0.13 14.71 -25.39
C ASP A 59 0.04 13.93 -24.07
N MET A 60 -1.10 14.09 -23.39
CA MET A 60 -1.37 13.42 -22.12
C MET A 60 -1.48 11.90 -22.27
N VAL A 61 -1.88 11.39 -23.43
CA VAL A 61 -2.03 9.95 -23.69
C VAL A 61 -0.66 9.32 -23.86
N LEU A 62 0.23 9.95 -24.64
CA LEU A 62 1.62 9.54 -24.80
C LEU A 62 2.35 9.49 -23.46
N ILE A 63 2.26 10.55 -22.65
CA ILE A 63 2.88 10.58 -21.31
C ILE A 63 2.30 9.47 -20.43
N SER A 64 0.97 9.38 -20.32
CA SER A 64 0.32 8.43 -19.43
C SER A 64 0.62 6.98 -19.78
N LEU A 65 0.61 6.63 -21.08
CA LEU A 65 0.99 5.32 -21.57
C LEU A 65 2.48 5.05 -21.34
N CYS A 66 3.37 6.03 -21.56
CA CYS A 66 4.80 5.84 -21.32
C CYS A 66 5.10 5.52 -19.84
N PHE A 67 4.54 6.30 -18.91
CA PHE A 67 4.68 6.05 -17.46
C PHE A 67 4.08 4.69 -17.07
N GLY A 68 2.87 4.39 -17.53
CA GLY A 68 2.18 3.14 -17.18
C GLY A 68 2.86 1.89 -17.73
N LEU A 69 3.22 1.90 -19.02
CA LEU A 69 3.93 0.78 -19.67
C LEU A 69 5.35 0.62 -19.15
N SER A 70 6.03 1.71 -18.78
CA SER A 70 7.34 1.63 -18.11
C SER A 70 7.23 0.92 -16.77
N ILE A 71 6.23 1.24 -15.94
CA ILE A 71 5.99 0.50 -14.69
C ILE A 71 5.60 -0.95 -14.96
N ALA A 72 4.70 -1.25 -15.91
CA ALA A 72 4.38 -2.63 -16.26
C ALA A 72 5.63 -3.42 -16.66
N THR A 73 6.47 -2.87 -17.54
CA THR A 73 7.70 -3.52 -18.00
C THR A 73 8.67 -3.73 -16.84
N MET A 74 8.90 -2.73 -16.00
CA MET A 74 9.82 -2.85 -14.86
C MET A 74 9.31 -3.82 -13.79
N VAL A 75 8.01 -3.87 -13.51
CA VAL A 75 7.40 -4.88 -12.62
C VAL A 75 7.53 -6.28 -13.24
N GLN A 76 7.31 -6.43 -14.54
CA GLN A 76 7.47 -7.71 -15.23
C GLN A 76 8.93 -8.22 -15.21
N CYS A 77 9.90 -7.32 -15.36
CA CYS A 77 11.33 -7.65 -15.36
C CYS A 77 11.89 -7.88 -13.95
N PHE A 78 11.55 -7.05 -12.96
CA PHE A 78 12.20 -7.03 -11.64
C PHE A 78 11.31 -7.54 -10.49
N GLY A 79 10.01 -7.73 -10.73
CA GLY A 79 9.04 -8.19 -9.72
C GLY A 79 9.45 -9.49 -9.02
N HIS A 80 9.96 -10.46 -9.76
CA HIS A 80 10.44 -11.74 -9.22
C HIS A 80 11.77 -11.64 -8.43
N ILE A 81 12.48 -10.50 -8.50
CA ILE A 81 13.76 -10.26 -7.84
C ILE A 81 13.57 -9.42 -6.58
N SER A 82 12.82 -8.32 -6.67
CA SER A 82 12.65 -7.35 -5.57
C SER A 82 11.21 -7.24 -5.04
N GLY A 83 10.21 -7.73 -5.78
CA GLY A 83 8.81 -7.34 -5.63
C GLY A 83 8.41 -6.18 -6.55
N GLY A 84 9.37 -5.53 -7.24
CA GLY A 84 9.09 -4.48 -8.23
C GLY A 84 8.37 -3.27 -7.65
N HIS A 85 8.80 -2.78 -6.48
CA HIS A 85 8.09 -1.69 -5.80
C HIS A 85 8.23 -0.37 -6.57
N ILE A 86 9.47 -0.01 -6.93
CA ILE A 86 9.84 1.12 -7.80
C ILE A 86 9.26 2.46 -7.29
N ASN A 87 8.91 2.53 -6.00
CA ASN A 87 8.14 3.63 -5.42
C ASN A 87 8.26 3.61 -3.88
N PRO A 88 8.71 4.71 -3.24
CA PRO A 88 8.76 4.82 -1.79
C PRO A 88 7.40 4.68 -1.11
N ALA A 89 6.31 5.17 -1.71
CA ALA A 89 4.97 5.09 -1.14
C ALA A 89 4.46 3.63 -1.07
N VAL A 90 4.61 2.88 -2.16
CA VAL A 90 4.37 1.42 -2.20
C VAL A 90 5.22 0.71 -1.15
N THR A 91 6.49 1.08 -1.06
CA THR A 91 7.45 0.48 -0.12
C THR A 91 7.06 0.73 1.34
N VAL A 92 6.59 1.93 1.69
CA VAL A 92 6.08 2.25 3.02
C VAL A 92 4.80 1.47 3.32
N ALA A 93 3.83 1.41 2.39
CA ALA A 93 2.61 0.62 2.58
C ALA A 93 2.91 -0.86 2.88
N MET A 94 3.87 -1.46 2.17
CA MET A 94 4.31 -2.84 2.37
C MET A 94 5.02 -3.08 3.73
N VAL A 95 5.58 -2.04 4.36
CA VAL A 95 6.06 -2.11 5.76
C VAL A 95 4.89 -2.02 6.73
N CYS A 96 3.96 -1.09 6.51
CA CYS A 96 2.80 -0.89 7.37
C CYS A 96 1.92 -2.15 7.45
N THR A 97 1.76 -2.86 6.34
CA THR A 97 1.05 -4.16 6.26
C THR A 97 1.95 -5.37 6.55
N ARG A 98 3.20 -5.15 7.00
CA ARG A 98 4.18 -6.17 7.43
C ARG A 98 4.61 -7.18 6.35
N LYS A 99 4.44 -6.86 5.07
CA LYS A 99 4.88 -7.68 3.93
C LYS A 99 6.40 -7.62 3.71
N ILE A 100 7.07 -6.53 4.12
CA ILE A 100 8.53 -6.39 4.10
C ILE A 100 9.07 -5.86 5.45
N SER A 101 10.36 -6.11 5.73
CA SER A 101 11.03 -5.60 6.93
C SER A 101 11.40 -4.12 6.80
N LEU A 102 11.38 -3.40 7.93
CA LEU A 102 11.77 -1.99 7.99
C LEU A 102 13.21 -1.73 7.53
N ALA A 103 14.14 -2.66 7.79
CA ALA A 103 15.50 -2.54 7.28
C ALA A 103 15.51 -2.59 5.73
N LYS A 104 14.81 -3.57 5.14
CA LYS A 104 14.73 -3.72 3.68
C LYS A 104 14.08 -2.50 3.01
N SER A 105 13.03 -1.93 3.61
CA SER A 105 12.38 -0.72 3.07
C SER A 105 13.29 0.50 3.02
N VAL A 106 14.15 0.70 4.04
CA VAL A 106 15.09 1.84 4.03
C VAL A 106 16.07 1.72 2.87
N PHE A 107 16.66 0.54 2.65
CA PHE A 107 17.55 0.32 1.51
C PHE A 107 16.82 0.42 0.16
N TYR A 108 15.55 -0.03 0.08
CA TYR A 108 14.72 0.15 -1.12
C TYR A 108 14.46 1.63 -1.43
N ILE A 109 14.04 2.42 -0.45
CA ILE A 109 13.75 3.85 -0.64
C ILE A 109 15.02 4.61 -1.06
N LEU A 110 16.17 4.31 -0.43
CA LEU A 110 17.45 4.89 -0.83
C LEU A 110 17.86 4.49 -2.26
N ALA A 111 17.70 3.22 -2.63
CA ALA A 111 17.97 2.73 -3.97
C ALA A 111 17.06 3.37 -5.03
N GLN A 112 15.76 3.51 -4.73
CA GLN A 112 14.78 4.19 -5.58
C GLN A 112 15.15 5.67 -5.76
N CYS A 113 15.42 6.40 -4.67
CA CYS A 113 15.83 7.81 -4.75
C CYS A 113 17.13 8.01 -5.55
N LEU A 114 18.13 7.15 -5.35
CA LEU A 114 19.38 7.20 -6.10
C LEU A 114 19.17 6.84 -7.59
N GLY A 115 18.36 5.82 -7.87
CA GLY A 115 17.99 5.42 -9.23
C GLY A 115 17.28 6.55 -9.97
N ALA A 116 16.35 7.24 -9.30
CA ALA A 116 15.65 8.39 -9.86
C ALA A 116 16.57 9.59 -10.16
N ILE A 117 17.52 9.90 -9.27
CA ILE A 117 18.54 10.94 -9.52
C ILE A 117 19.39 10.55 -10.74
N VAL A 118 19.87 9.32 -10.81
CA VAL A 118 20.73 8.87 -11.92
C VAL A 118 19.94 8.82 -13.24
N GLY A 119 18.69 8.35 -13.24
CA GLY A 119 17.82 8.32 -14.43
C GLY A 119 17.52 9.71 -14.96
N ALA A 120 17.16 10.66 -14.08
CA ALA A 120 16.96 12.06 -14.45
C ALA A 120 18.27 12.73 -14.90
N GLY A 121 19.40 12.44 -14.25
CA GLY A 121 20.71 12.96 -14.61
C GLY A 121 21.19 12.48 -15.98
N ILE A 122 20.99 11.19 -16.30
CA ILE A 122 21.25 10.65 -17.64
C ILE A 122 20.36 11.35 -18.67
N LEU A 123 19.06 11.51 -18.38
CA LEU A 123 18.14 12.22 -19.29
C LEU A 123 18.62 13.65 -19.55
N TYR A 124 18.98 14.38 -18.50
CA TYR A 124 19.51 15.75 -18.60
C TYR A 124 20.77 15.84 -19.46
N LEU A 125 21.68 14.86 -19.34
CA LEU A 125 22.92 14.81 -20.13
C LEU A 125 22.71 14.48 -21.61
N VAL A 126 21.73 13.65 -21.96
CA VAL A 126 21.43 13.28 -23.36
C VAL A 126 20.44 14.22 -24.06
N THR A 127 19.75 15.07 -23.30
CA THR A 127 18.73 15.99 -23.84
C THR A 127 19.36 17.33 -24.24
N PRO A 128 19.16 17.82 -25.48
CA PRO A 128 19.71 19.11 -25.90
C PRO A 128 19.23 20.28 -25.01
N PRO A 129 20.10 21.26 -24.66
CA PRO A 129 19.72 22.40 -23.82
C PRO A 129 18.55 23.24 -24.36
N SER A 130 18.30 23.21 -25.66
CA SER A 130 17.17 23.90 -26.31
C SER A 130 15.79 23.29 -25.99
N VAL A 131 15.72 22.03 -25.54
CA VAL A 131 14.47 21.31 -25.26
C VAL A 131 14.38 20.75 -23.83
N VAL A 132 15.46 20.76 -23.05
CA VAL A 132 15.52 20.19 -21.69
C VAL A 132 14.44 20.73 -20.74
N GLY A 133 14.06 22.00 -20.90
CA GLY A 133 12.90 22.62 -20.27
C GLY A 133 12.82 22.41 -18.75
N GLY A 134 11.77 21.72 -18.30
CA GLY A 134 11.55 21.38 -16.88
C GLY A 134 11.95 19.95 -16.49
N LEU A 135 12.52 19.14 -17.39
CA LEU A 135 12.92 17.74 -17.16
C LEU A 135 11.84 16.87 -16.47
N GLY A 136 10.55 17.14 -16.71
CA GLY A 136 9.42 16.44 -16.08
C GLY A 136 9.36 16.54 -14.55
N VAL A 137 9.93 17.59 -13.94
CA VAL A 137 9.66 17.98 -12.54
C VAL A 137 8.15 18.14 -12.36
N THR A 138 7.60 17.51 -11.32
CA THR A 138 6.18 17.64 -10.94
C THR A 138 5.95 18.99 -10.26
N ALA A 139 4.93 19.73 -10.70
CA ALA A 139 4.51 20.99 -10.10
C ALA A 139 2.99 21.01 -9.91
N VAL A 140 2.52 21.59 -8.81
CA VAL A 140 1.09 21.86 -8.58
C VAL A 140 0.67 22.97 -9.54
N HIS A 141 -0.49 22.83 -10.19
CA HIS A 141 -1.02 23.84 -11.11
C HIS A 141 -1.14 25.20 -10.41
N GLY A 142 -0.77 26.30 -11.09
CA GLY A 142 -0.66 27.63 -10.47
C GLY A 142 -1.94 28.14 -9.79
N ASP A 143 -3.10 27.77 -10.33
CA ASP A 143 -4.42 28.12 -9.77
C ASP A 143 -4.89 27.20 -8.61
N LEU A 144 -4.11 26.17 -8.26
CA LEU A 144 -4.45 25.21 -7.20
C LEU A 144 -3.58 25.41 -5.97
N SER A 145 -4.21 25.39 -4.79
CA SER A 145 -3.44 25.36 -3.54
C SER A 145 -2.77 23.99 -3.33
N ALA A 146 -1.65 23.97 -2.60
CA ALA A 146 -0.93 22.74 -2.26
C ALA A 146 -1.81 21.67 -1.58
N GLY A 147 -2.89 22.08 -0.89
CA GLY A 147 -3.87 21.16 -0.30
C GLY A 147 -4.73 20.42 -1.35
N HIS A 148 -5.07 21.06 -2.46
CA HIS A 148 -5.74 20.39 -3.59
C HIS A 148 -4.78 19.40 -4.27
N GLY A 149 -3.52 19.80 -4.49
CA GLY A 149 -2.49 18.91 -5.01
C GLY A 149 -2.26 17.68 -4.12
N LEU A 150 -2.26 17.88 -2.79
CA LEU A 150 -2.16 16.79 -1.81
C LEU A 150 -3.31 15.79 -1.91
N LEU A 151 -4.55 16.28 -2.05
CA LEU A 151 -5.73 15.42 -2.22
C LEU A 151 -5.68 14.62 -3.53
N VAL A 152 -5.28 15.26 -4.64
CA VAL A 152 -5.10 14.58 -5.92
C VAL A 152 -4.06 13.45 -5.80
N GLU A 153 -2.85 13.76 -5.31
CA GLU A 153 -1.77 12.78 -5.14
C GLU A 153 -2.15 11.63 -4.20
N LEU A 154 -2.90 11.91 -3.14
CA LEU A 154 -3.44 10.89 -2.22
C LEU A 154 -4.37 9.93 -2.97
N ILE A 155 -5.33 10.43 -3.75
CA ILE A 155 -6.33 9.60 -4.44
C ILE A 155 -5.68 8.75 -5.54
N ILE A 156 -4.80 9.33 -6.38
CA ILE A 156 -4.16 8.57 -7.46
C ILE A 156 -3.15 7.54 -6.94
N THR A 157 -2.53 7.78 -5.78
CA THR A 157 -1.65 6.77 -5.16
C THR A 157 -2.45 5.71 -4.42
N PHE A 158 -3.58 6.09 -3.81
CA PHE A 158 -4.50 5.15 -3.18
C PHE A 158 -4.97 4.09 -4.19
N GLN A 159 -5.46 4.49 -5.38
CA GLN A 159 -5.91 3.51 -6.37
C GLN A 159 -4.76 2.62 -6.87
N LEU A 160 -3.56 3.18 -7.05
CA LEU A 160 -2.36 2.43 -7.46
C LEU A 160 -2.01 1.35 -6.45
N VAL A 161 -1.92 1.71 -5.18
CA VAL A 161 -1.56 0.77 -4.13
C VAL A 161 -2.68 -0.23 -3.89
N PHE A 162 -3.94 0.18 -3.98
CA PHE A 162 -5.07 -0.75 -3.91
C PHE A 162 -5.01 -1.80 -5.03
N THR A 163 -4.70 -1.41 -6.28
CA THR A 163 -4.45 -2.35 -7.39
C THR A 163 -3.26 -3.28 -7.09
N ILE A 164 -2.14 -2.76 -6.57
CA ILE A 164 -0.98 -3.60 -6.21
C ILE A 164 -1.36 -4.66 -5.16
N PHE A 165 -2.06 -4.29 -4.09
CA PHE A 165 -2.52 -5.26 -3.08
C PHE A 165 -3.52 -6.26 -3.69
N ALA A 166 -4.50 -5.80 -4.48
CA ALA A 166 -5.54 -6.64 -5.08
C ALA A 166 -5.07 -7.55 -6.23
N SER A 167 -3.93 -7.24 -6.87
CA SER A 167 -3.32 -8.06 -7.92
C SER A 167 -2.21 -8.98 -7.40
N CYS A 168 -1.58 -8.65 -6.26
CA CYS A 168 -0.53 -9.47 -5.64
C CYS A 168 -1.04 -10.35 -4.49
N ASP A 169 -2.34 -10.38 -4.20
CA ASP A 169 -2.90 -11.20 -3.12
C ASP A 169 -2.92 -12.69 -3.49
N SER A 170 -2.13 -13.51 -2.79
CA SER A 170 -2.07 -14.96 -2.96
C SER A 170 -3.36 -15.70 -2.55
N LYS A 171 -4.29 -15.04 -1.84
CA LYS A 171 -5.62 -15.58 -1.53
C LYS A 171 -6.56 -15.52 -2.74
N ARG A 172 -6.19 -14.76 -3.79
CA ARG A 172 -7.03 -14.45 -4.93
C ARG A 172 -6.72 -15.38 -6.12
N SER A 173 -7.60 -16.35 -6.36
CA SER A 173 -7.44 -17.37 -7.42
C SER A 173 -8.29 -17.12 -8.68
N ASP A 174 -9.16 -16.10 -8.69
CA ASP A 174 -10.00 -15.72 -9.84
C ASP A 174 -9.25 -14.95 -10.94
N VAL A 175 -8.05 -14.42 -10.66
CA VAL A 175 -7.32 -13.56 -11.61
C VAL A 175 -6.45 -14.37 -12.56
N THR A 176 -6.91 -14.49 -13.81
CA THR A 176 -6.14 -15.04 -14.93
C THR A 176 -5.62 -13.91 -15.83
N GLY A 177 -4.56 -13.22 -15.40
CA GLY A 177 -4.00 -12.09 -16.17
C GLY A 177 -2.62 -11.62 -15.70
N SER A 178 -2.05 -10.64 -16.42
CA SER A 178 -0.76 -10.04 -16.05
C SER A 178 -0.94 -9.00 -14.95
N VAL A 179 -0.47 -9.35 -13.74
CA VAL A 179 -0.33 -8.44 -12.58
C VAL A 179 0.47 -7.19 -12.96
N ALA A 180 1.53 -7.35 -13.76
CA ALA A 180 2.37 -6.24 -14.18
C ALA A 180 1.62 -5.24 -15.07
N LEU A 181 0.82 -5.71 -16.03
CA LEU A 181 -0.04 -4.85 -16.85
C LEU A 181 -1.13 -4.16 -16.03
N ALA A 182 -1.76 -4.86 -15.07
CA ALA A 182 -2.78 -4.26 -14.20
C ALA A 182 -2.22 -3.08 -13.39
N ILE A 183 -1.03 -3.24 -12.80
CA ILE A 183 -0.33 -2.18 -12.06
C ILE A 183 0.07 -1.03 -13.01
N GLY A 184 0.59 -1.33 -14.20
CA GLY A 184 0.96 -0.31 -15.18
C GLY A 184 -0.22 0.50 -15.72
N PHE A 185 -1.35 -0.14 -16.01
CA PHE A 185 -2.58 0.57 -16.40
C PHE A 185 -3.14 1.43 -15.27
N SER A 186 -3.02 0.99 -14.01
CA SER A 186 -3.37 1.84 -12.86
C SER A 186 -2.48 3.09 -12.76
N VAL A 187 -1.18 2.99 -13.08
CA VAL A 187 -0.30 4.16 -13.21
C VAL A 187 -0.72 5.05 -14.40
N ALA A 188 -1.11 4.47 -15.54
CA ALA A 188 -1.59 5.24 -16.69
C ALA A 188 -2.89 6.00 -16.37
N ILE A 189 -3.84 5.38 -15.68
CA ILE A 189 -5.09 6.02 -15.23
C ILE A 189 -4.80 7.20 -14.29
N GLY A 190 -3.86 7.03 -13.35
CA GLY A 190 -3.42 8.11 -12.48
C GLY A 190 -2.82 9.30 -13.24
N HIS A 191 -2.04 9.05 -14.30
CA HIS A 191 -1.50 10.11 -15.16
C HIS A 191 -2.57 10.80 -16.01
N LEU A 192 -3.46 10.03 -16.65
CA LEU A 192 -4.55 10.57 -17.48
C LEU A 192 -5.44 11.55 -16.69
N PHE A 193 -5.61 11.31 -15.39
CA PHE A 193 -6.33 12.21 -14.50
C PHE A 193 -5.45 13.38 -14.00
N ALA A 194 -4.27 13.10 -13.42
CA ALA A 194 -3.58 14.07 -12.57
C ALA A 194 -2.50 14.94 -13.24
N ILE A 195 -2.14 14.71 -14.51
CA ILE A 195 -1.11 15.50 -15.21
C ILE A 195 -1.38 17.01 -15.10
N ASN A 196 -2.63 17.45 -15.34
CA ASN A 196 -2.99 18.87 -15.31
C ASN A 196 -3.11 19.48 -13.91
N TYR A 197 -3.16 18.66 -12.86
CA TYR A 197 -3.34 19.13 -11.48
C TYR A 197 -1.99 19.24 -10.74
N THR A 198 -1.13 18.24 -10.92
CA THR A 198 0.10 18.06 -10.12
C THR A 198 1.31 17.54 -10.91
N GLY A 199 1.15 17.24 -12.21
CA GLY A 199 2.12 16.48 -12.99
C GLY A 199 2.12 14.97 -12.71
N ALA A 200 1.12 14.47 -11.95
CA ALA A 200 0.92 13.05 -11.60
C ALA A 200 2.18 12.35 -11.04
N SER A 201 2.52 12.60 -9.77
CA SER A 201 3.67 11.95 -9.16
C SER A 201 3.42 10.48 -8.87
N MET A 202 2.44 10.19 -8.00
CA MET A 202 2.23 8.88 -7.34
C MET A 202 3.42 8.29 -6.58
N ASN A 203 4.61 8.90 -6.67
CA ASN A 203 5.88 8.25 -6.41
C ASN A 203 6.91 9.29 -5.93
N PRO A 204 7.19 9.35 -4.62
CA PRO A 204 8.06 10.37 -4.06
C PRO A 204 9.46 10.42 -4.69
N ALA A 205 10.01 9.26 -5.08
CA ALA A 205 11.33 9.20 -5.73
C ALA A 205 11.29 9.73 -7.18
N ARG A 206 10.19 9.53 -7.92
CA ARG A 206 9.97 10.08 -9.29
C ARG A 206 9.82 11.59 -9.32
N SER A 207 9.33 12.21 -8.25
CA SER A 207 9.38 13.67 -8.08
C SER A 207 10.73 14.15 -7.56
N PHE A 208 11.39 13.36 -6.70
CA PHE A 208 12.69 13.71 -6.12
C PHE A 208 13.83 13.75 -7.13
N GLY A 209 13.95 12.74 -8.02
CA GLY A 209 15.01 12.66 -9.02
C GLY A 209 15.21 13.94 -9.84
N PRO A 210 14.21 14.39 -10.64
CA PRO A 210 14.35 15.59 -11.46
C PRO A 210 14.38 16.88 -10.62
N ALA A 211 13.75 16.92 -9.44
CA ALA A 211 13.85 18.06 -8.53
C ALA A 211 15.28 18.33 -8.06
N VAL A 212 16.04 17.26 -7.75
CA VAL A 212 17.46 17.34 -7.40
C VAL A 212 18.30 17.85 -8.58
N ILE A 213 18.08 17.30 -9.78
CA ILE A 213 18.85 17.67 -10.99
C ILE A 213 18.56 19.12 -11.43
N MET A 214 17.31 19.55 -11.39
CA MET A 214 16.88 20.88 -11.85
C MET A 214 16.90 21.95 -10.74
N GLY A 215 17.19 21.59 -9.49
CA GLY A 215 17.18 22.50 -8.34
C GLY A 215 15.79 23.05 -7.97
N ARG A 216 14.70 22.38 -8.38
CA ARG A 216 13.31 22.84 -8.20
C ARG A 216 12.61 22.07 -7.09
N TRP A 217 12.29 22.76 -6.00
CA TRP A 217 11.78 22.17 -4.74
C TRP A 217 10.39 22.67 -4.31
N GLU A 218 9.74 23.45 -5.17
CA GLU A 218 8.43 24.04 -4.90
C GLU A 218 7.38 22.97 -4.60
N ASN A 219 6.67 23.11 -3.47
CA ASN A 219 5.66 22.17 -2.98
C ASN A 219 6.11 20.70 -2.91
N GLN A 220 7.42 20.41 -2.90
CA GLN A 220 7.94 19.04 -3.01
C GLN A 220 7.41 18.08 -1.92
N TRP A 221 7.10 18.61 -0.73
CA TRP A 221 6.51 17.86 0.37
C TRP A 221 5.16 17.20 0.01
N VAL A 222 4.37 17.80 -0.90
CA VAL A 222 3.10 17.26 -1.39
C VAL A 222 3.29 15.88 -2.02
N TYR A 223 4.36 15.73 -2.82
CA TYR A 223 4.73 14.49 -3.51
C TYR A 223 5.35 13.43 -2.60
N TRP A 224 5.61 13.75 -1.33
CA TRP A 224 5.97 12.76 -0.30
C TRP A 224 4.75 12.41 0.55
N VAL A 225 4.09 13.41 1.12
CA VAL A 225 3.00 13.22 2.09
C VAL A 225 1.75 12.64 1.43
N GLY A 226 1.32 13.18 0.29
CA GLY A 226 0.11 12.73 -0.43
C GLY A 226 0.22 11.25 -0.83
N PRO A 227 1.25 10.85 -1.59
CA PRO A 227 1.44 9.47 -1.99
C PRO A 227 1.59 8.50 -0.82
N ILE A 228 2.36 8.84 0.23
CA ILE A 228 2.53 7.96 1.39
C ILE A 228 1.21 7.76 2.15
N ILE A 229 0.42 8.81 2.36
CA ILE A 229 -0.89 8.68 3.03
C ILE A 229 -1.84 7.83 2.18
N GLY A 230 -1.95 8.10 0.88
CA GLY A 230 -2.79 7.33 -0.04
C GLY A 230 -2.42 5.84 -0.06
N ALA A 231 -1.12 5.55 -0.12
CA ALA A 231 -0.57 4.19 -0.10
C ALA A 231 -0.88 3.44 1.20
N VAL A 232 -0.66 4.07 2.36
CA VAL A 232 -0.92 3.44 3.66
C VAL A 232 -2.41 3.21 3.87
N LEU A 233 -3.27 4.16 3.48
CA LEU A 233 -4.72 4.00 3.54
C LEU A 233 -5.21 2.84 2.64
N ALA A 234 -4.69 2.73 1.42
CA ALA A 234 -5.04 1.65 0.49
C ALA A 234 -4.64 0.26 1.03
N GLY A 235 -3.39 0.12 1.47
CA GLY A 235 -2.91 -1.14 2.05
C GLY A 235 -3.65 -1.54 3.33
N ALA A 236 -3.93 -0.58 4.21
CA ALA A 236 -4.71 -0.82 5.42
C ALA A 236 -6.17 -1.21 5.13
N LEU A 237 -6.81 -0.53 4.18
CA LEU A 237 -8.20 -0.82 3.79
C LEU A 237 -8.31 -2.22 3.16
N TYR A 238 -7.35 -2.59 2.29
CA TYR A 238 -7.32 -3.92 1.69
C TYR A 238 -7.08 -5.02 2.73
N GLU A 239 -6.02 -4.91 3.54
CA GLU A 239 -5.60 -5.97 4.48
C GLU A 239 -6.43 -6.04 5.77
N TYR A 240 -7.19 -5.01 6.15
CA TYR A 240 -7.97 -5.02 7.40
C TYR A 240 -9.48 -4.98 7.22
N VAL A 241 -9.99 -4.50 6.06
CA VAL A 241 -11.44 -4.41 5.81
C VAL A 241 -11.90 -5.41 4.76
N TYR A 242 -11.31 -5.39 3.56
CA TYR A 242 -11.78 -6.22 2.45
C TYR A 242 -11.28 -7.66 2.48
N CYS A 243 -9.98 -7.86 2.72
CA CYS A 243 -9.33 -9.17 2.66
C CYS A 243 -8.53 -9.46 3.95
N PRO A 244 -9.12 -9.38 5.16
CA PRO A 244 -8.41 -9.65 6.41
C PRO A 244 -7.89 -11.09 6.48
N ASP A 245 -6.65 -11.23 6.95
CA ASP A 245 -6.09 -12.53 7.31
C ASP A 245 -6.93 -13.20 8.42
N VAL A 246 -7.17 -14.51 8.29
CA VAL A 246 -7.99 -15.31 9.20
C VAL A 246 -7.41 -15.26 10.62
N GLU A 247 -6.09 -15.39 10.75
CA GLU A 247 -5.35 -15.28 12.01
C GLU A 247 -5.57 -13.90 12.67
N LEU A 248 -5.59 -12.84 11.87
CA LEU A 248 -5.81 -11.47 12.34
C LEU A 248 -7.27 -11.23 12.75
N LYS A 249 -8.22 -11.78 11.98
CA LYS A 249 -9.65 -11.77 12.30
C LYS A 249 -9.95 -12.47 13.62
N HIS A 250 -9.29 -13.59 13.90
CA HIS A 250 -9.34 -14.25 15.22
C HIS A 250 -8.76 -13.35 16.32
N ARG A 251 -7.56 -12.78 16.15
CA ARG A 251 -6.96 -11.88 17.14
C ARG A 251 -7.81 -10.65 17.44
N PHE A 252 -8.41 -10.02 16.43
CA PHE A 252 -9.34 -8.91 16.65
C PHE A 252 -10.59 -9.38 17.39
N LYS A 253 -11.19 -10.51 17.00
CA LYS A 253 -12.33 -11.09 17.72
C LYS A 253 -12.01 -11.36 19.19
N ASP A 254 -10.83 -11.88 19.49
CA ASP A 254 -10.38 -12.15 20.87
C ASP A 254 -10.15 -10.86 21.67
N VAL A 255 -9.55 -9.83 21.06
CA VAL A 255 -9.34 -8.51 21.69
C VAL A 255 -10.68 -7.83 21.98
N PHE A 256 -11.60 -7.80 21.01
CA PHE A 256 -12.93 -7.23 21.20
C PHE A 256 -13.78 -8.04 22.18
N SER A 257 -13.78 -9.38 22.12
CA SER A 257 -14.46 -10.21 23.12
C SER A 257 -13.92 -10.00 24.54
N LYS A 258 -12.61 -9.79 24.72
CA LYS A 258 -12.02 -9.43 26.02
C LYS A 258 -12.37 -8.02 26.48
N ALA A 259 -12.51 -7.06 25.56
CA ALA A 259 -12.97 -5.72 25.88
C ALA A 259 -14.46 -5.66 26.26
N THR A 260 -15.29 -6.54 25.69
CA THR A 260 -16.74 -6.60 25.94
C THR A 260 -17.13 -7.47 27.15
N GLN A 261 -16.20 -8.23 27.75
CA GLN A 261 -16.47 -8.92 29.02
C GLN A 261 -16.35 -7.94 30.19
N PRO A 262 -17.44 -7.65 30.94
CA PRO A 262 -17.32 -7.01 32.24
C PRO A 262 -16.54 -7.95 33.16
N SER A 263 -15.59 -7.40 33.91
CA SER A 263 -14.87 -8.12 34.95
C SER A 263 -15.85 -8.65 36.00
N LYS A 264 -16.31 -9.91 35.84
CA LYS A 264 -16.91 -10.68 36.93
C LYS A 264 -15.77 -11.06 37.88
N GLY A 265 -15.43 -10.12 38.75
CA GLY A 265 -14.51 -10.33 39.86
C GLY A 265 -14.97 -11.55 40.65
N LYS A 266 -14.11 -12.58 40.69
CA LYS A 266 -14.35 -13.80 41.44
C LYS A 266 -14.07 -13.51 42.93
N TYR A 267 -15.07 -12.99 43.63
CA TYR A 267 -15.00 -12.89 45.09
C TYR A 267 -14.88 -14.30 45.66
N ILE A 268 -13.87 -14.50 46.49
CA ILE A 268 -13.77 -15.66 47.36
C ILE A 268 -14.44 -15.24 48.65
N GLU A 269 -15.60 -15.82 48.96
CA GLU A 269 -16.17 -15.71 50.29
C GLU A 269 -15.22 -16.43 51.26
N VAL A 270 -14.76 -15.69 52.27
CA VAL A 270 -14.03 -16.25 53.41
C VAL A 270 -15.09 -16.59 54.44
N ASP A 271 -15.28 -17.89 54.68
CA ASP A 271 -16.27 -18.42 55.60
C ASP A 271 -15.86 -18.10 57.05
N ASP A 272 -16.46 -17.07 57.64
CA ASP A 272 -16.11 -16.56 58.97
C ASP A 272 -17.04 -17.15 60.04
N ASN A 273 -16.56 -18.23 60.66
CA ASN A 273 -17.37 -19.12 61.48
C ASN A 273 -17.56 -18.59 62.91
N ARG A 274 -18.59 -17.75 63.15
CA ARG A 274 -19.08 -17.45 64.52
C ARG A 274 -20.51 -16.88 64.63
N SER A 275 -21.17 -17.32 65.72
CA SER A 275 -22.44 -16.86 66.32
C SER A 275 -23.77 -17.19 65.61
N HIS A 276 -24.55 -18.05 66.28
CA HIS A 276 -26.00 -18.21 66.11
C HIS A 276 -26.76 -16.93 66.47
N VAL A 277 -27.77 -16.57 65.68
CA VAL A 277 -29.11 -16.13 66.15
C VAL A 277 -30.14 -16.59 65.10
N GLU A 278 -31.25 -17.18 65.53
CA GLU A 278 -32.39 -17.51 64.67
C GLU A 278 -33.21 -16.26 64.31
N THR A 279 -33.69 -16.13 63.07
CA THR A 279 -34.97 -15.45 62.81
C THR A 279 -35.58 -15.99 61.52
N ASP A 280 -36.79 -16.54 61.64
CA ASP A 280 -37.61 -16.98 60.51
C ASP A 280 -38.14 -15.80 59.67
N ASP A 281 -38.72 -16.16 58.52
CA ASP A 281 -39.53 -15.33 57.62
C ASP A 281 -38.85 -14.12 56.94
N LEU A 282 -38.61 -14.26 55.63
CA LEU A 282 -39.39 -13.50 54.63
C LEU A 282 -39.16 -14.03 53.20
N ILE A 283 -40.25 -14.53 52.60
CA ILE A 283 -40.28 -15.10 51.24
C ILE A 283 -40.32 -13.98 50.19
N LEU A 284 -39.38 -13.99 49.23
CA LEU A 284 -39.51 -13.25 47.97
C LEU A 284 -38.95 -14.08 46.80
N LYS A 285 -39.84 -14.50 45.88
CA LYS A 285 -39.49 -15.29 44.69
C LYS A 285 -38.73 -14.46 43.65
N PRO A 286 -37.67 -14.99 43.01
CA PRO A 286 -37.15 -14.45 41.76
C PRO A 286 -38.14 -14.67 40.61
N GLY A 287 -38.32 -13.65 39.77
CA GLY A 287 -39.13 -13.75 38.55
C GLY A 287 -38.44 -14.58 37.46
N ILE A 288 -39.18 -15.47 36.82
CA ILE A 288 -38.71 -16.29 35.70
C ILE A 288 -38.70 -15.43 34.43
N VAL A 289 -37.56 -15.34 33.75
CA VAL A 289 -37.47 -14.83 32.37
C VAL A 289 -37.06 -15.99 31.47
N HIS A 290 -38.03 -16.51 30.71
CA HIS A 290 -37.75 -17.44 29.62
C HIS A 290 -37.15 -16.69 28.43
N VAL A 291 -35.96 -17.10 28.01
CA VAL A 291 -35.48 -16.88 26.64
C VAL A 291 -35.61 -18.23 25.93
N ILE A 292 -36.33 -18.25 24.82
CA ILE A 292 -36.65 -19.45 24.05
C ILE A 292 -35.56 -19.65 23.00
N ASP A 293 -34.79 -20.74 23.10
CA ASP A 293 -34.02 -21.26 21.98
C ASP A 293 -34.96 -21.93 20.98
N ILE A 294 -34.76 -21.65 19.68
CA ILE A 294 -35.39 -22.38 18.59
C ILE A 294 -34.27 -23.03 17.78
N ASP A 295 -34.15 -24.35 17.88
CA ASP A 295 -33.33 -25.16 16.98
C ASP A 295 -34.14 -26.33 16.41
N ARG A 296 -33.96 -26.56 15.10
CA ARG A 296 -34.31 -27.72 14.27
C ARG A 296 -35.75 -28.27 14.22
N GLY A 297 -36.21 -28.46 12.98
CA GLY A 297 -37.26 -29.39 12.57
C GLY A 297 -36.98 -29.93 11.16
N GLU A 298 -37.24 -31.21 10.93
CA GLU A 298 -36.91 -31.98 9.70
C GLU A 298 -38.25 -32.62 9.17
N ASP A 299 -38.44 -33.22 7.98
CA ASP A 299 -37.56 -34.11 7.21
C ASP A 299 -38.09 -34.40 5.76
N LYS A 300 -37.16 -34.71 4.83
CA LYS A 300 -37.26 -35.50 3.56
C LYS A 300 -38.43 -35.41 2.53
N LYS A 301 -38.02 -35.23 1.25
CA LYS A 301 -38.37 -36.00 -0.02
C LYS A 301 -37.63 -35.42 -1.26
N GLY A 302 -37.35 -36.13 -2.37
CA GLY A 302 -37.35 -37.59 -2.60
C GLY A 302 -37.38 -38.11 -4.08
N LYS A 303 -36.24 -38.12 -4.82
CA LYS A 303 -35.97 -38.69 -6.19
C LYS A 303 -36.65 -37.99 -7.42
N ASP A 304 -36.00 -37.56 -8.52
CA ASP A 304 -34.99 -38.12 -9.48
C ASP A 304 -35.64 -38.93 -10.64
N PRO A 305 -35.20 -38.96 -11.95
CA PRO A 305 -34.07 -38.32 -12.67
C PRO A 305 -34.35 -37.68 -14.09
N SER A 306 -33.27 -37.20 -14.76
CA SER A 306 -32.97 -37.15 -16.23
C SER A 306 -33.71 -36.25 -17.26
N SER A 307 -33.01 -35.22 -17.79
CA SER A 307 -32.71 -34.93 -19.23
C SER A 307 -31.83 -33.64 -19.33
N GLU A 308 -30.72 -33.60 -20.10
CA GLU A 308 -30.54 -32.96 -21.44
C GLU A 308 -30.98 -31.46 -21.54
N VAL A 309 -30.30 -30.50 -22.21
CA VAL A 309 -29.09 -30.45 -23.07
C VAL A 309 -28.70 -28.96 -23.39
N LEU A 310 -27.43 -28.69 -23.78
CA LEU A 310 -26.89 -27.53 -24.56
C LEU A 310 -27.00 -26.03 -24.12
N SER A 311 -25.81 -25.44 -23.90
CA SER A 311 -25.24 -24.26 -24.63
C SER A 311 -25.61 -22.79 -24.32
N SER A 312 -24.58 -21.95 -24.53
CA SER A 312 -24.62 -20.50 -24.83
C SER A 312 -25.05 -19.57 -23.67
N VAL A 313 -24.41 -18.43 -23.40
CA VAL A 313 -23.56 -17.52 -24.22
C VAL A 313 -22.27 -17.16 -23.48
#